data_AF-A0AAV5X6B8-F1
#
_entry.id   AF-A0AAV5X6B8-F1
#
_cell.length_a   1.000
_cell.length_b   1.000
_cell.length_c   1.000
_cell.angle_alpha   90.00
_cell.angle_beta   90.00
_cell.angle_gamma   90.00
#
_symmetry.space_group_name_H-M   'P 1'
#
loop_
_entity.id
_entity.type
_entity.pdbx_description
1 polymer ?
#
loop_
_entity_poly.entity_id
_entity_poly.type
_entity_poly.pdbx_seq_one_letter_code
_entity_poly.pdbx_strand_id
1 'polypeptide(L)'
;MFSGGDYEEVARWLRNFVVSHAKRENLRVEAVVETEGPREGESFGIRLRLGQELRPPAGAAPVELPFAEVAAKRGDMAWCGALAERIRALVREFSAAGVGSRRSA
;
A
#
# COMPACT_ATOMS: atom_id res chain seq x y z
N MET A 1 -18.65 -19.86 8.89
CA MET A 1 -17.63 -19.93 7.81
C MET A 1 -17.41 -18.50 7.35
N PHE A 2 -16.31 -17.85 7.76
CA PHE A 2 -16.05 -16.47 7.38
C PHE A 2 -15.58 -16.45 5.92
N SER A 3 -16.37 -15.89 5.01
CA SER A 3 -16.05 -15.78 3.58
C SER A 3 -14.91 -14.79 3.26
N GLY A 4 -14.12 -14.41 4.26
CA GLY A 4 -13.11 -13.34 4.19
C GLY A 4 -11.69 -13.81 3.87
N GLY A 5 -11.42 -15.12 3.83
CA GLY A 5 -10.07 -15.68 3.74
C GLY A 5 -9.27 -15.52 5.04
N ASP A 6 -8.18 -16.27 5.18
CA ASP A 6 -7.26 -16.07 6.30
C ASP A 6 -6.44 -14.76 6.14
N TYR A 7 -5.78 -14.33 7.22
CA TYR A 7 -5.01 -13.08 7.23
C TYR A 7 -3.91 -13.06 6.15
N GLU A 8 -3.26 -14.20 5.88
CA GLU A 8 -2.21 -14.31 4.87
C GLU A 8 -2.75 -14.24 3.44
N GLU A 9 -3.90 -14.87 3.17
CA GLU A 9 -4.59 -14.78 1.89
C GLU A 9 -5.03 -13.35 1.59
N VAL A 10 -5.59 -12.65 2.59
CA VAL A 10 -5.96 -11.25 2.46
C VAL A 10 -4.72 -10.37 2.27
N ALA A 11 -3.63 -10.64 2.99
CA ALA A 11 -2.36 -9.95 2.80
C ALA A 11 -1.79 -10.15 1.39
N ARG A 12 -1.84 -11.37 0.87
CA ARG A 12 -1.37 -11.72 -0.49
C ARG A 12 -2.18 -10.99 -1.55
N TRP A 13 -3.50 -10.98 -1.40
CA TRP A 13 -4.39 -10.20 -2.27
C TRP A 13 -4.04 -8.71 -2.22
N LEU A 14 -3.91 -8.14 -1.02
CA LEU A 14 -3.63 -6.72 -0.82
C LEU A 14 -2.28 -6.36 -1.45
N ARG A 15 -1.24 -7.18 -1.24
CA ARG A 15 0.09 -7.00 -1.84
C ARG A 15 0.01 -6.92 -3.36
N ASN A 16 -0.67 -7.89 -3.99
CA ASN A 16 -0.83 -7.89 -5.45
C ASN A 16 -1.59 -6.65 -5.94
N PHE A 17 -2.63 -6.25 -5.22
CA PHE A 17 -3.42 -5.08 -5.53
C PHE A 17 -2.58 -3.79 -5.50
N VAL A 18 -1.94 -3.50 -4.36
CA VAL A 18 -1.19 -2.24 -4.19
C VAL A 18 0.03 -2.18 -5.10
N VAL A 19 0.73 -3.30 -5.31
CA VAL A 19 1.87 -3.36 -6.24
C VAL A 19 1.42 -3.07 -7.66
N SER A 20 0.34 -3.72 -8.13
CA SER A 20 -0.17 -3.53 -9.49
C SER A 20 -0.57 -2.08 -9.76
N HIS A 21 -1.25 -1.44 -8.80
CA HIS A 21 -1.65 -0.04 -8.93
C HIS A 21 -0.48 0.93 -8.79
N ALA A 22 0.51 0.63 -7.95
CA ALA A 22 1.70 1.47 -7.86
C ALA A 22 2.55 1.42 -9.14
N LYS A 23 2.75 0.23 -9.72
CA LYS A 23 3.54 0.06 -10.95
C LYS A 23 2.91 0.71 -12.18
N ARG A 24 1.57 0.81 -12.23
CA ARG A 24 0.87 1.54 -13.29
C ARG A 24 1.19 3.04 -13.30
N GLU A 25 1.52 3.63 -12.15
CA GLU A 25 1.88 5.05 -12.06
C GLU A 25 3.39 5.28 -12.18
N ASN A 26 4.21 4.45 -11.53
CA ASN A 26 5.66 4.55 -11.63
C ASN A 26 6.32 3.18 -11.45
N LEU A 27 6.95 2.68 -12.51
CA LEU A 27 7.62 1.38 -12.53
C LEU A 27 8.76 1.26 -11.51
N ARG A 28 9.34 2.38 -11.05
CA ARG A 28 10.43 2.40 -10.05
C ARG A 28 9.92 2.38 -8.61
N VAL A 29 8.65 2.69 -8.38
CA VAL A 29 8.06 2.66 -7.05
C VAL A 29 7.63 1.23 -6.73
N GLU A 30 7.87 0.81 -5.50
CA GLU A 30 7.41 -0.47 -4.96
C GLU A 30 6.45 -0.23 -3.81
N ALA A 31 5.36 -0.97 -3.76
CA ALA A 31 4.46 -0.97 -2.62
C ALA A 31 4.83 -2.13 -1.69
N VAL A 32 5.04 -1.83 -0.41
CA VAL A 32 5.36 -2.77 0.65
C VAL A 32 4.14 -2.91 1.55
N VAL A 33 3.73 -4.15 1.78
CA VAL A 33 2.70 -4.50 2.76
C VAL A 33 3.38 -5.13 3.97
N GLU A 34 3.22 -4.48 5.11
CA GLU A 34 3.66 -4.89 6.43
C GLU A 34 2.54 -5.74 7.06
N THR A 35 2.87 -6.98 7.39
CA THR A 35 1.94 -7.98 7.96
C THR A 35 2.37 -8.48 9.33
N GLU A 36 3.55 -8.07 9.79
CA GLU A 36 4.20 -8.58 11.01
C GLU A 36 4.17 -7.52 12.13
N GLY A 37 4.41 -7.99 13.35
CA GLY A 37 4.54 -7.15 14.53
C GLY A 37 3.18 -6.87 15.20
N PRO A 38 3.03 -5.74 15.91
CA PRO A 38 1.86 -5.51 16.77
C PRO A 38 0.52 -5.38 16.01
N ARG A 39 0.54 -5.32 14.67
CA ARG A 39 -0.65 -5.26 13.81
C ARG A 39 -1.08 -6.61 13.26
N GLU A 40 -0.27 -7.66 13.46
CA GLU A 40 -0.52 -8.97 12.89
C GLU A 40 -1.91 -9.48 13.31
N GLY A 41 -2.70 -9.91 12.33
CA GLY A 41 -4.10 -10.32 12.53
C GLY A 41 -5.12 -9.17 12.63
N GLU A 42 -4.70 -7.93 12.88
CA GLU A 42 -5.61 -6.78 13.09
C GLU A 42 -5.64 -5.82 11.90
N SER A 43 -4.48 -5.45 11.37
CA SER A 43 -4.36 -4.49 10.28
C SER A 43 -3.13 -4.73 9.41
N PHE A 44 -3.08 -4.07 8.26
CA PHE A 44 -1.97 -4.07 7.33
C PHE A 44 -1.36 -2.68 7.27
N GLY A 45 -0.02 -2.60 7.28
CA GLY A 45 0.70 -1.37 6.99
C GLY A 45 1.06 -1.29 5.51
N ILE A 46 0.81 -0.15 4.85
CA ILE A 46 1.26 0.10 3.48
C ILE A 46 2.32 1.20 3.48
N ARG A 47 3.43 0.94 2.81
CA ARG A 47 4.47 1.92 2.47
C ARG A 47 4.82 1.87 0.99
N LEU A 48 5.29 2.98 0.46
CA LEU A 48 5.91 3.06 -0.86
C LEU A 48 7.42 3.16 -0.70
N ARG A 49 8.16 2.52 -1.60
CA ARG A 49 9.62 2.53 -1.66
C ARG A 49 10.09 3.01 -3.02
N LEU A 50 11.06 3.92 -3.03
CA LEU A 50 11.74 4.38 -4.24
C LEU A 50 13.24 4.39 -3.97
N GLY A 51 13.96 3.40 -4.51
CA GLY A 51 15.35 3.15 -4.13
C GLY A 51 15.45 2.78 -2.63
N GLN A 52 16.12 3.64 -1.85
CA GLN A 52 16.31 3.49 -0.41
C GLN A 52 15.30 4.30 0.42
N GLU A 53 14.50 5.17 -0.20
CA GLU A 53 13.55 6.00 0.53
C GLU A 53 12.21 5.27 0.71
N LEU A 54 11.64 5.37 1.91
CA LEU A 54 10.31 4.86 2.26
C LEU A 54 9.35 6.03 2.53
N ARG A 55 8.12 5.90 2.06
CA ARG A 55 7.02 6.82 2.36
C ARG A 55 5.77 6.07 2.81
N PRO A 56 5.26 6.33 4.03
CA PRO A 56 5.90 7.10 5.10
C PRO A 56 7.28 6.53 5.51
N PRO A 57 8.19 7.32 6.13
CA PRO A 57 9.50 6.82 6.60
C PRO A 57 9.35 5.76 7.68
N ALA A 58 10.30 4.83 7.82
CA ALA A 58 10.20 3.65 8.71
C ALA A 58 9.80 3.96 10.17
N GLY A 59 10.18 5.13 10.72
CA GLY A 59 9.80 5.57 12.07
C GLY A 59 8.41 6.21 12.20
N ALA A 60 7.74 6.50 11.07
CA ALA A 60 6.38 7.03 11.05
C ALA A 60 5.35 5.91 10.84
N ALA A 61 4.11 6.14 11.26
CA ALA A 61 3.01 5.21 11.02
C ALA A 61 2.82 5.00 9.50
N PRO A 62 2.65 3.74 9.04
CA PRO A 62 2.33 3.44 7.66
C PRO A 62 0.89 3.85 7.35
N VAL A 63 0.50 3.74 6.08
CA VAL A 63 -0.90 3.79 5.71
C VAL A 63 -1.57 2.51 6.21
N GLU A 64 -2.35 2.64 7.27
CA GLU A 64 -2.99 1.50 7.90
C GLU A 64 -4.32 1.14 7.23
N LEU A 65 -4.55 -0.16 7.02
CA LEU A 65 -5.81 -0.73 6.56
C LEU A 65 -6.25 -1.87 7.49
N PRO A 66 -7.42 -1.77 8.14
CA PRO A 66 -7.92 -2.85 9.00
C PRO A 66 -8.15 -4.15 8.24
N PHE A 67 -7.73 -5.28 8.80
CA PHE A 67 -7.91 -6.60 8.21
C PHE A 67 -9.38 -6.88 7.89
N ALA A 68 -10.26 -6.63 8.87
CA ALA A 68 -11.70 -6.85 8.71
C ALA A 68 -12.30 -6.06 7.54
N GLU A 69 -11.82 -4.83 7.31
CA GLU A 69 -12.28 -4.02 6.19
C GLU A 69 -11.81 -4.61 4.85
N VAL A 70 -10.52 -4.95 4.72
CA VAL A 70 -9.97 -5.50 3.48
C VAL A 70 -10.61 -6.86 3.16
N ALA A 71 -10.76 -7.72 4.16
CA ALA A 71 -11.39 -9.03 4.01
C ALA A 71 -12.84 -8.90 3.51
N ALA A 72 -13.59 -7.93 4.01
CA ALA A 72 -14.98 -7.71 3.62
C ALA A 72 -15.14 -7.01 2.26
N LYS A 73 -14.26 -6.05 1.93
CA LYS A 73 -14.45 -5.14 0.79
C LYS A 73 -13.58 -5.44 -0.43
N ARG A 74 -12.67 -6.42 -0.38
CA ARG A 74 -11.81 -6.81 -1.53
C ARG A 74 -12.57 -7.26 -2.80
N GLY A 75 -13.87 -7.55 -2.69
CA GLY A 75 -14.76 -7.82 -3.83
C GLY A 75 -15.61 -6.62 -4.28
N ASP A 76 -15.61 -5.52 -3.53
CA ASP A 76 -16.38 -4.32 -3.81
C ASP A 76 -15.60 -3.41 -4.79
N MET A 77 -16.16 -3.20 -5.98
CA MET A 77 -15.51 -2.43 -7.04
C MET A 77 -15.37 -0.94 -6.71
N ALA A 78 -16.32 -0.35 -5.99
CA ALA A 78 -16.25 1.06 -5.61
C ALA A 78 -15.15 1.27 -4.56
N TRP A 79 -15.08 0.38 -3.56
CA TRP A 79 -14.01 0.40 -2.58
C TRP A 79 -12.64 0.14 -3.21
N CYS A 80 -12.54 -0.85 -4.11
CA CYS A 80 -11.31 -1.11 -4.85
C CYS A 80 -10.89 0.11 -5.69
N GLY A 81 -11.83 0.78 -6.36
CA GLY A 81 -11.55 2.01 -7.10
C GLY A 81 -10.99 3.13 -6.21
N ALA A 82 -11.60 3.35 -5.05
CA ALA A 82 -11.13 4.34 -4.08
C ALA A 82 -9.73 4.01 -3.52
N LEU A 83 -9.48 2.74 -3.19
CA LEU A 83 -8.17 2.29 -2.74
C LEU A 83 -7.11 2.44 -3.84
N ALA A 84 -7.45 2.07 -5.08
CA ALA A 84 -6.57 2.25 -6.22
C ALA A 84 -6.16 3.72 -6.39
N GLU A 85 -7.13 4.64 -6.40
CA GLU A 85 -6.82 6.07 -6.51
C GLU A 85 -5.98 6.60 -5.35
N ARG A 86 -6.23 6.13 -4.12
CA ARG A 86 -5.39 6.47 -2.96
C ARG A 86 -3.93 6.03 -3.17
N ILE A 87 -3.70 4.80 -3.61
CA ILE A 87 -2.35 4.29 -3.88
C ILE A 87 -1.68 5.10 -5.01
N ARG A 88 -2.41 5.37 -6.09
CA ARG A 88 -1.90 6.14 -7.23
C ARG A 88 -1.52 7.57 -6.83
N ALA A 89 -2.36 8.23 -6.02
CA ALA A 89 -2.08 9.56 -5.51
C ALA A 89 -0.79 9.58 -4.67
N LEU A 90 -0.62 8.64 -3.74
CA LEU A 90 0.60 8.51 -2.94
C LEU A 90 1.85 8.30 -3.81
N VAL A 91 1.74 7.50 -4.88
CA VAL A 91 2.86 7.28 -5.81
C VAL A 91 3.20 8.54 -6.60
N ARG A 92 2.20 9.30 -7.04
CA ARG A 92 2.41 10.59 -7.73
C ARG A 92 3.10 11.60 -6.82
N GLU A 93 2.63 11.74 -5.59
CA GLU A 93 3.24 12.62 -4.58
C GLU A 93 4.69 12.23 -4.30
N PHE A 94 4.93 10.93 -4.06
CA PHE A 94 6.27 10.44 -3.77
C PHE A 94 7.23 10.62 -4.96
N SER A 95 6.73 10.39 -6.18
CA SER A 95 7.52 10.57 -7.40
C SER A 95 7.87 12.04 -7.65
N ALA A 96 6.93 12.96 -7.40
CA ALA A 96 7.14 14.40 -7.56
C ALA A 96 8.18 14.93 -6.56
N ALA A 97 8.15 14.48 -5.31
CA ALA A 97 9.15 14.82 -4.30
C ALA A 97 10.58 14.39 -4.73
N GLY A 98 10.70 13.22 -5.36
CA GLY A 98 11.97 12.71 -5.88
C GLY A 98 12.53 13.41 -7.14
N VAL A 99 11.71 14.23 -7.84
CA VAL A 99 12.15 15.09 -8.95
C VAL A 99 12.67 16.43 -8.44
N GLY A 100 12.06 16.98 -7.39
CA GLY A 100 12.50 18.24 -6.76
C GLY A 100 13.88 18.13 -6.12
N SER A 101 14.17 17.02 -5.42
CA SER A 101 15.46 16.81 -4.77
C SER A 101 16.64 16.61 -5.75
N ARG A 102 16.38 16.38 -7.04
CA ARG A 102 17.42 16.12 -8.07
C ARG A 102 17.83 17.36 -8.87
N ARG A 103 17.18 18.52 -8.66
CA ARG A 103 17.50 19.78 -9.37
C ARG A 103 18.36 20.76 -8.57
N SER A 104 18.87 20.34 -7.41
CA SER A 104 19.75 21.16 -6.57
C SER A 104 21.05 20.39 -6.31
N ALA A 105 21.90 20.29 -7.33
CA ALA A 105 23.29 19.87 -7.23
C ALA A 105 24.10 20.59 -8.31
#